data_AF-A0A927AQB7-F1
#
_entry.id   AF-A0A927AQB7-F1
#
_cell.length_a   1.000
_cell.length_b   1.000
_cell.length_c   1.000
_cell.angle_alpha   90.00
_cell.angle_beta   90.00
_cell.angle_gamma   90.00
#
_symmetry.space_group_name_H-M   'P 1'
#
loop_
_entity.id
_entity.type
_entity.pdbx_description
1 polymer ?
#
loop_
_entity_poly.entity_id
_entity_poly.type
_entity_poly.pdbx_seq_one_letter_code
_entity_poly.pdbx_strand_id
1 'polypeptide(L)'
;MGDSLVIRSAAPARSLVDPWNRNAILADYYQNYLGSAVSDNELNWTGNLASCIPGTISQVAQNRTIQRINYYRRLVGLPDNMTFDPSRNTETQAAALIMGANNQLNHTPPSTSLCYSSAGLSGASNSNLGLGFHSSRAVKQYIDDRTPGNEEVGHRRWILYSRATSFGHGSARTSNPNFVTFADALWIANPTTTPASLPQYIAFPPAGYVPRTLIPDRWSFSIPGANFSSANVTLQDGLGAPLSLTTHTPGGAYGDNTLVWNLPATDLAWTGSADKSFRVTVSNVIQNGVTQPPYSYTVVAIDPSTVTSCPGTSPVASCSVTVSGGQSVFYGTAAFRFNTIDTQSSSASNDGQNYTDLSCVTQTTVTAGSSYTLNLQGAASNVHRLRVWIDYNGNGQFTDSGEQVVASSAGSVSAVVTIPTTASVNTLLRIRVMADAPSSATTACALTDGGQVDDYGLWIQSSTPPCTVMTTVQNGNWTSPATWSCNRAPLATDQVRIGHSITVGAGATVQVAKVTYLNGGRLSLLSSARLKLIP
;
A
#
# COMPACT_ATOMS: atom_id res chain seq x y z
N MET A 1 -48.12 9.56 -19.07
CA MET A 1 -47.74 9.76 -17.66
C MET A 1 -47.41 8.39 -17.09
N GLY A 2 -46.20 8.01 -16.71
CA GLY A 2 -44.86 8.60 -16.82
C GLY A 2 -43.87 7.43 -16.66
N ASP A 3 -42.83 7.41 -17.48
CA ASP A 3 -41.76 6.42 -17.40
C ASP A 3 -40.97 6.63 -16.10
N SER A 4 -40.87 5.57 -15.29
CA SER A 4 -40.06 5.59 -14.07
C SER A 4 -38.58 5.44 -14.44
N LEU A 5 -37.88 6.58 -14.42
CA LEU A 5 -36.43 6.68 -14.51
C LEU A 5 -35.80 5.94 -13.31
N VAL A 6 -35.29 4.73 -13.55
CA VAL A 6 -34.47 4.01 -12.58
C VAL A 6 -33.10 4.72 -12.53
N ILE A 7 -32.95 5.66 -11.61
CA ILE A 7 -31.63 6.22 -11.26
C ILE A 7 -30.88 5.11 -10.53
N ARG A 8 -30.07 4.34 -11.29
CA ARG A 8 -29.03 3.51 -10.69
C ARG A 8 -28.03 4.47 -10.05
N SER A 9 -27.90 4.42 -8.73
CA SER A 9 -26.81 5.10 -8.02
C SER A 9 -25.49 4.70 -8.69
N ALA A 10 -24.80 5.67 -9.28
CA ALA A 10 -23.45 5.45 -9.76
C ALA A 10 -22.60 4.93 -8.59
N ALA A 11 -21.86 3.85 -8.81
CA ALA A 11 -20.80 3.45 -7.90
C ALA A 11 -19.89 4.68 -7.68
N PRO A 12 -19.42 4.95 -6.46
CA PRO A 12 -18.55 6.09 -6.20
C PRO A 12 -17.38 6.03 -7.17
N ALA A 13 -17.17 7.11 -7.94
CA ALA A 13 -16.08 7.21 -8.88
C ALA A 13 -14.77 7.00 -8.12
N ARG A 14 -14.11 5.87 -8.38
CA ARG A 14 -12.78 5.58 -7.86
C ARG A 14 -11.86 6.68 -8.38
N SER A 15 -11.18 7.39 -7.49
CA SER A 15 -10.10 8.30 -7.88
C SER A 15 -8.97 7.44 -8.45
N LEU A 16 -9.03 7.15 -9.75
CA LEU A 16 -7.86 6.68 -10.48
C LEU A 16 -6.86 7.83 -10.42
N VAL A 17 -5.63 7.54 -9.98
CA VAL A 17 -4.52 8.49 -10.10
C VAL A 17 -4.45 8.85 -11.59
N ASP A 18 -4.63 10.13 -11.92
CA ASP A 18 -4.51 10.59 -13.30
C ASP A 18 -3.11 10.24 -13.80
N PRO A 19 -2.98 9.33 -14.79
CA PRO A 19 -1.68 8.88 -15.27
C PRO A 19 -0.89 10.01 -15.95
N TRP A 20 -1.52 11.14 -16.25
CA TRP A 20 -0.90 12.33 -16.84
C TRP A 20 -0.60 13.43 -15.81
N ASN A 21 -0.80 13.13 -14.52
CA ASN A 21 -0.36 14.01 -13.44
C ASN A 21 0.96 13.48 -12.85
N ARG A 22 2.08 14.03 -13.34
CA ARG A 22 3.45 13.65 -12.92
C ARG A 22 3.60 13.63 -11.40
N ASN A 23 3.06 14.66 -10.76
CA ASN A 23 3.10 14.85 -9.33
C ASN A 23 2.32 13.73 -8.63
N ALA A 24 1.07 13.49 -9.00
CA ALA A 24 0.27 12.42 -8.41
C ALA A 24 0.90 11.03 -8.58
N ILE A 25 1.54 10.76 -9.72
CA ILE A 25 2.27 9.50 -9.97
C ILE A 25 3.49 9.36 -9.06
N LEU A 26 4.25 10.44 -8.85
CA LEU A 26 5.37 10.43 -7.91
C LEU A 26 4.88 10.24 -6.48
N ALA A 27 3.82 10.92 -6.06
CA ALA A 27 3.22 10.72 -4.74
C ALA A 27 2.83 9.26 -4.52
N ASP A 28 2.14 8.66 -5.50
CA ASP A 28 1.71 7.27 -5.44
C ASP A 28 2.90 6.30 -5.41
N TYR A 29 3.96 6.58 -6.19
CA TYR A 29 5.21 5.81 -6.15
C TYR A 29 5.86 5.84 -4.76
N TYR A 30 6.04 7.01 -4.16
CA TYR A 30 6.66 7.10 -2.84
C TYR A 30 5.79 6.44 -1.77
N GLN A 31 4.48 6.71 -1.75
CA GLN A 31 3.58 6.16 -0.74
C GLN A 31 3.40 4.64 -0.87
N ASN A 32 3.14 4.16 -2.08
CA ASN A 32 2.61 2.80 -2.29
C ASN A 32 3.61 1.86 -2.94
N TYR A 33 4.62 2.36 -3.65
CA TYR A 33 5.76 1.53 -4.06
C TYR A 33 6.88 1.61 -3.03
N LEU A 34 7.46 2.76 -2.68
CA LEU A 34 8.55 2.78 -1.70
C LEU A 34 8.05 2.48 -0.28
N GLY A 35 6.92 3.07 0.14
CA GLY A 35 6.32 2.84 1.47
C GLY A 35 5.84 1.40 1.73
N SER A 36 5.71 0.58 0.68
CA SER A 36 5.40 -0.84 0.81
C SER A 36 6.64 -1.75 0.75
N ALA A 37 7.84 -1.21 0.93
CA ALA A 37 9.05 -2.02 1.04
C ALA A 37 9.05 -2.84 2.33
N VAL A 38 9.50 -4.09 2.25
CA VAL A 38 9.68 -4.98 3.41
C VAL A 38 11.16 -5.35 3.50
N SER A 39 11.80 -5.02 4.62
CA SER A 39 13.15 -5.49 4.93
C SER A 39 13.15 -6.92 5.44
N ASP A 40 14.32 -7.57 5.42
CA ASP A 40 14.52 -8.91 5.95
C ASP A 40 14.15 -9.03 7.44
N ASN A 41 14.34 -7.96 8.23
CA ASN A 41 13.95 -7.92 9.63
C ASN A 41 12.43 -7.78 9.79
N GLU A 42 11.79 -6.94 8.97
CA GLU A 42 10.33 -6.75 8.99
C GLU A 42 9.57 -7.98 8.48
N LEU A 43 10.21 -8.83 7.66
CA LEU A 43 9.63 -10.13 7.28
C LEU A 43 9.28 -10.95 8.52
N ASN A 44 10.19 -10.98 9.51
CA ASN A 44 10.08 -11.70 10.78
C ASN A 44 9.48 -13.11 10.64
N TRP A 45 10.02 -13.90 9.71
CA TRP A 45 9.55 -15.25 9.46
C TRP A 45 9.81 -16.16 10.67
N THR A 46 8.76 -16.82 11.18
CA THR A 46 8.81 -17.63 12.40
C THR A 46 8.98 -19.13 12.15
N GLY A 47 9.20 -19.53 10.90
CA GLY A 47 9.31 -20.94 10.51
C GLY A 47 10.73 -21.51 10.68
N ASN A 48 10.87 -22.79 10.36
CA ASN A 48 12.12 -23.52 10.51
C ASN A 48 12.24 -24.61 9.44
N LEU A 49 13.31 -24.56 8.64
CA LEU A 49 13.55 -25.51 7.54
C LEU A 49 13.91 -26.92 8.05
N ALA A 50 14.71 -27.02 9.11
CA ALA A 50 15.20 -28.31 9.61
C ALA A 50 14.09 -29.19 10.22
N SER A 51 13.11 -28.55 10.85
CA SER A 51 11.94 -29.21 11.46
C SER A 51 10.67 -29.11 10.59
N CYS A 52 10.81 -28.58 9.37
CA CYS A 52 9.70 -28.38 8.43
C CYS A 52 8.49 -27.65 9.03
N ILE A 53 8.73 -26.60 9.80
CA ILE A 53 7.70 -25.74 10.36
C ILE A 53 7.49 -24.56 9.41
N PRO A 54 6.33 -24.41 8.75
CA PRO A 54 6.10 -23.30 7.82
C PRO A 54 6.16 -21.93 8.50
N GLY A 55 5.73 -21.86 9.76
CA GLY A 55 5.64 -20.62 10.52
C GLY A 55 4.69 -19.61 9.88
N THR A 56 4.95 -18.34 10.13
CA THR A 56 4.23 -17.19 9.55
C THR A 56 5.22 -16.07 9.25
N ILE A 57 4.80 -15.09 8.44
CA ILE A 57 5.47 -13.81 8.29
C ILE A 57 4.70 -12.71 9.03
N SER A 58 5.34 -11.59 9.32
CA SER A 58 4.71 -10.50 10.07
C SER A 58 3.48 -9.92 9.36
N GLN A 59 2.55 -9.37 10.14
CA GLN A 59 1.41 -8.63 9.57
C GLN A 59 1.85 -7.39 8.79
N VAL A 60 2.97 -6.77 9.17
CA VAL A 60 3.57 -5.64 8.42
C VAL A 60 3.98 -6.10 7.02
N ALA A 61 4.65 -7.26 6.92
CA ALA A 61 5.04 -7.84 5.64
C ALA A 61 3.82 -8.18 4.78
N GLN A 62 2.77 -8.78 5.36
CA GLN A 62 1.53 -9.05 4.62
C GLN A 62 0.87 -7.75 4.11
N ASN A 63 0.69 -6.76 4.98
CA ASN A 63 0.05 -5.49 4.61
C ASN A 63 0.82 -4.76 3.50
N ARG A 64 2.15 -4.74 3.59
CA ARG A 64 2.98 -4.09 2.57
C ARG A 64 3.06 -4.91 1.26
N THR A 65 3.07 -6.24 1.30
CA THR A 65 2.99 -7.03 0.06
C THR A 65 1.68 -6.78 -0.69
N ILE A 66 0.51 -6.79 -0.01
CA ILE A 66 -0.76 -6.50 -0.70
C ILE A 66 -0.84 -5.06 -1.19
N GLN A 67 -0.26 -4.10 -0.46
CA GLN A 67 -0.11 -2.71 -0.92
C GLN A 67 0.72 -2.64 -2.21
N ARG A 68 1.81 -3.42 -2.33
CA ARG A 68 2.62 -3.51 -3.56
C ARG A 68 1.84 -4.06 -4.74
N ILE A 69 1.05 -5.12 -4.52
CA ILE A 69 0.20 -5.72 -5.55
C ILE A 69 -0.83 -4.69 -6.04
N ASN A 70 -1.52 -4.04 -5.10
CA ASN A 70 -2.52 -3.03 -5.40
C ASN A 70 -1.93 -1.81 -6.11
N TYR A 71 -0.71 -1.37 -5.76
CA TYR A 71 0.02 -0.34 -6.49
C TYR A 71 0.17 -0.70 -7.97
N TYR A 72 0.67 -1.90 -8.28
CA TYR A 72 0.86 -2.34 -9.66
C TYR A 72 -0.46 -2.48 -10.42
N ARG A 73 -1.52 -2.94 -9.76
CA ARG A 73 -2.85 -3.04 -10.37
C ARG A 73 -3.43 -1.66 -10.68
N ARG A 74 -3.36 -0.71 -9.74
CA ARG A 74 -3.78 0.69 -9.93
C ARG A 74 -3.02 1.34 -11.08
N LEU A 75 -1.71 1.13 -11.15
CA LEU A 75 -0.82 1.71 -12.15
C LEU A 75 -1.23 1.36 -13.58
N VAL A 76 -1.89 0.21 -13.80
CA VAL A 76 -2.39 -0.22 -15.11
C VAL A 76 -3.91 -0.08 -15.26
N GLY A 77 -4.57 0.65 -14.35
CA GLY A 77 -6.01 0.92 -14.38
C GLY A 77 -6.91 -0.22 -13.88
N LEU A 78 -6.33 -1.24 -13.23
CA LEU A 78 -7.08 -2.35 -12.64
C LEU A 78 -7.55 -2.04 -11.21
N PRO A 79 -8.52 -2.81 -10.69
CA PRO A 79 -8.89 -2.72 -9.28
C PRO A 79 -7.73 -3.00 -8.32
N ASP A 80 -7.54 -2.08 -7.37
CA ASP A 80 -6.47 -2.04 -6.35
C ASP A 80 -6.98 -2.23 -4.92
N ASN A 81 -8.15 -2.85 -4.76
CA ASN A 81 -8.75 -3.19 -3.46
C ASN A 81 -8.59 -4.68 -3.16
N MET A 82 -7.53 -5.30 -3.68
CA MET A 82 -7.28 -6.72 -3.45
C MET A 82 -6.93 -6.93 -1.98
N THR A 83 -7.37 -8.06 -1.46
CA THR A 83 -7.09 -8.52 -0.10
C THR A 83 -6.39 -9.88 -0.14
N PHE A 84 -5.70 -10.21 0.95
CA PHE A 84 -5.25 -11.59 1.16
C PHE A 84 -6.36 -12.43 1.79
N ASP A 85 -6.53 -13.64 1.26
CA ASP A 85 -7.35 -14.70 1.86
C ASP A 85 -6.50 -15.47 2.89
N PRO A 86 -6.88 -15.45 4.19
CA PRO A 86 -6.15 -16.16 5.23
C PRO A 86 -5.93 -17.65 4.95
N SER A 87 -6.87 -18.35 4.32
CA SER A 87 -6.67 -19.78 4.03
C SER A 87 -5.58 -20.00 2.98
N ARG A 88 -5.50 -19.09 2.01
CA ARG A 88 -4.46 -19.14 0.97
C ARG A 88 -3.11 -18.73 1.51
N ASN A 89 -3.04 -17.79 2.45
CA ASN A 89 -1.79 -17.46 3.15
C ASN A 89 -1.16 -18.69 3.81
N THR A 90 -1.96 -19.53 4.47
CA THR A 90 -1.46 -20.77 5.10
C THR A 90 -0.86 -21.73 4.06
N GLU A 91 -1.54 -21.93 2.92
CA GLU A 91 -1.08 -22.81 1.83
C GLU A 91 0.18 -22.26 1.15
N THR A 92 0.22 -20.96 0.86
CA THR A 92 1.39 -20.31 0.26
C THR A 92 2.59 -20.29 1.20
N GLN A 93 2.37 -20.16 2.51
CA GLN A 93 3.46 -20.24 3.49
C GLN A 93 4.08 -21.64 3.55
N ALA A 94 3.26 -22.69 3.42
CA ALA A 94 3.74 -24.06 3.28
C ALA A 94 4.45 -24.29 1.93
N ALA A 95 3.95 -23.70 0.84
CA ALA A 95 4.59 -23.78 -0.47
C ALA A 95 5.99 -23.11 -0.47
N ALA A 96 6.09 -21.91 0.11
CA ALA A 96 7.37 -21.20 0.25
C ALA A 96 8.37 -22.02 1.09
N LEU A 97 7.91 -22.72 2.14
CA LEU A 97 8.76 -23.64 2.91
C LEU A 97 9.29 -24.79 2.03
N ILE A 98 8.44 -25.42 1.21
CA ILE A 98 8.88 -26.49 0.29
C ILE A 98 9.92 -25.97 -0.69
N MET A 99 9.64 -24.84 -1.36
CA MET A 99 10.58 -24.26 -2.32
C MET A 99 11.90 -23.87 -1.65
N GLY A 100 11.82 -23.30 -0.44
CA GLY A 100 12.97 -22.89 0.35
C GLY A 100 13.82 -24.08 0.84
N ALA A 101 13.20 -25.16 1.30
CA ALA A 101 13.89 -26.34 1.79
C ALA A 101 14.64 -27.10 0.69
N ASN A 102 14.07 -27.13 -0.51
CA ASN A 102 14.65 -27.81 -1.68
C ASN A 102 15.51 -26.87 -2.56
N ASN A 103 15.48 -25.56 -2.30
CA ASN A 103 16.10 -24.52 -3.14
C ASN A 103 15.76 -24.69 -4.63
N GLN A 104 14.51 -25.05 -4.92
CA GLN A 104 14.01 -25.37 -6.25
C GLN A 104 12.56 -24.92 -6.38
N LEU A 105 12.21 -24.36 -7.55
CA LEU A 105 10.83 -24.05 -7.90
C LEU A 105 10.15 -25.26 -8.54
N ASN A 106 8.97 -25.62 -8.03
CA ASN A 106 8.16 -26.71 -8.58
C ASN A 106 6.68 -26.46 -8.26
N HIS A 107 5.81 -26.34 -9.27
CA HIS A 107 4.37 -26.18 -9.07
C HIS A 107 3.65 -27.47 -8.68
N THR A 108 4.30 -28.63 -8.86
CA THR A 108 3.79 -29.95 -8.51
C THR A 108 4.83 -30.72 -7.69
N PRO A 109 5.20 -30.24 -6.48
CA PRO A 109 6.20 -30.92 -5.67
C PRO A 109 5.73 -32.35 -5.35
N PRO A 110 6.53 -33.38 -5.64
CA PRO A 110 6.19 -34.76 -5.27
C PRO A 110 6.22 -34.93 -3.75
N SER A 111 5.57 -35.99 -3.26
CA SER A 111 5.57 -36.33 -1.82
C SER A 111 6.95 -36.62 -1.23
N THR A 112 7.97 -36.77 -2.08
CA THR A 112 9.38 -36.95 -1.70
C THR A 112 10.14 -35.64 -1.49
N SER A 113 9.56 -34.48 -1.84
CA SER A 113 10.19 -33.17 -1.60
C SER A 113 10.38 -32.91 -0.10
N LEU A 114 11.48 -32.25 0.26
CA LEU A 114 11.69 -31.82 1.65
C LEU A 114 10.56 -30.88 2.09
N CYS A 115 10.10 -31.09 3.33
CA CYS A 115 8.99 -30.36 3.93
C CYS A 115 7.67 -30.41 3.14
N TYR A 116 7.49 -31.46 2.32
CA TYR A 116 6.24 -31.68 1.62
C TYR A 116 5.03 -31.69 2.57
N SER A 117 3.96 -31.04 2.13
CA SER A 117 2.64 -31.12 2.75
C SER A 117 1.57 -30.93 1.67
N SER A 118 0.37 -31.44 1.92
CA SER A 118 -0.78 -31.24 1.00
C SER A 118 -1.13 -29.76 0.84
N ALA A 119 -1.05 -28.98 1.92
CA ALA A 119 -1.23 -27.53 1.89
C ALA A 119 -0.16 -26.84 1.03
N GLY A 120 1.11 -27.26 1.16
CA GLY A 120 2.20 -26.72 0.36
C GLY A 120 2.11 -27.10 -1.13
N LEU A 121 1.64 -28.31 -1.46
CA LEU A 121 1.31 -28.67 -2.84
C LEU A 121 0.19 -27.78 -3.39
N SER A 122 -0.90 -27.60 -2.63
CA SER A 122 -2.00 -26.73 -3.04
C SER A 122 -1.52 -25.30 -3.30
N GLY A 123 -0.73 -24.74 -2.38
CA GLY A 123 -0.10 -23.43 -2.54
C GLY A 123 0.79 -23.37 -3.77
N ALA A 124 1.66 -24.36 -3.98
CA ALA A 124 2.59 -24.39 -5.09
C ALA A 124 1.89 -24.42 -6.45
N SER A 125 0.82 -25.22 -6.58
CA SER A 125 0.10 -25.40 -7.85
C SER A 125 -0.73 -24.18 -8.28
N ASN A 126 -1.00 -23.23 -7.37
CA ASN A 126 -1.86 -22.08 -7.63
C ASN A 126 -1.15 -20.72 -7.45
N SER A 127 0.18 -20.74 -7.26
CA SER A 127 0.95 -19.55 -6.97
C SER A 127 1.93 -19.22 -8.08
N ASN A 128 2.23 -17.93 -8.23
CA ASN A 128 3.55 -17.52 -8.70
C ASN A 128 4.58 -17.98 -7.66
N LEU A 129 5.69 -18.60 -8.10
CA LEU A 129 6.74 -19.11 -7.22
C LEU A 129 8.06 -18.41 -7.54
N GLY A 130 8.81 -18.04 -6.50
CA GLY A 130 10.04 -17.27 -6.64
C GLY A 130 11.14 -17.72 -5.68
N LEU A 131 12.39 -17.57 -6.12
CA LEU A 131 13.58 -17.68 -5.29
C LEU A 131 14.39 -16.37 -5.38
N GLY A 132 15.11 -16.07 -4.31
CA GLY A 132 16.01 -14.93 -4.19
C GLY A 132 15.42 -13.76 -3.40
N PHE A 133 14.11 -13.51 -3.50
CA PHE A 133 13.43 -12.40 -2.83
C PHE A 133 12.17 -12.87 -2.08
N HIS A 134 11.66 -12.01 -1.20
CA HIS A 134 10.42 -12.22 -0.47
C HIS A 134 9.50 -10.99 -0.60
N SER A 135 8.21 -11.18 -0.31
CA SER A 135 7.27 -10.09 -0.04
C SER A 135 7.24 -9.04 -1.16
N SER A 136 7.36 -7.75 -0.83
CA SER A 136 7.30 -6.67 -1.81
C SER A 136 8.37 -6.76 -2.91
N ARG A 137 9.55 -7.32 -2.60
CA ARG A 137 10.63 -7.52 -3.58
C ARG A 137 10.34 -8.71 -4.50
N ALA A 138 9.70 -9.77 -4.01
CA ALA A 138 9.22 -10.87 -4.85
C ALA A 138 8.15 -10.40 -5.84
N VAL A 139 7.22 -9.54 -5.41
CA VAL A 139 6.23 -8.93 -6.33
C VAL A 139 6.91 -8.14 -7.45
N LYS A 140 7.97 -7.36 -7.15
CA LYS A 140 8.78 -6.70 -8.19
C LYS A 140 9.42 -7.70 -9.14
N GLN A 141 9.98 -8.79 -8.62
CA GLN A 141 10.57 -9.86 -9.43
C GLN A 141 9.55 -10.48 -10.38
N TYR A 142 8.34 -10.78 -9.89
CA TYR A 142 7.23 -11.32 -10.69
C TYR A 142 6.72 -10.33 -11.73
N ILE A 143 6.68 -9.03 -11.43
CA ILE A 143 6.29 -8.02 -12.40
C ILE A 143 7.39 -7.83 -13.45
N ASP A 144 8.66 -7.80 -13.07
CA ASP A 144 9.76 -7.67 -14.04
C ASP A 144 9.84 -8.89 -14.95
N ASP A 145 9.69 -10.07 -14.35
CA ASP A 145 9.65 -11.39 -14.98
C ASP A 145 10.78 -11.63 -16.00
N ARG A 146 12.00 -11.17 -15.69
CA ARG A 146 13.13 -11.09 -16.65
C ARG A 146 13.83 -12.42 -16.91
N THR A 147 13.62 -13.41 -16.05
CA THR A 147 14.32 -14.70 -16.13
C THR A 147 14.08 -15.36 -17.50
N PRO A 148 15.11 -15.92 -18.14
CA PRO A 148 14.94 -16.73 -19.35
C PRO A 148 13.94 -17.88 -19.10
N GLY A 149 13.05 -18.13 -20.06
CA GLY A 149 11.95 -19.08 -19.91
C GLY A 149 10.63 -18.45 -19.44
N ASN A 150 10.65 -17.17 -19.03
CA ASN A 150 9.46 -16.40 -18.66
C ASN A 150 9.10 -15.34 -19.71
N GLU A 151 9.40 -15.59 -20.99
CA GLU A 151 9.14 -14.65 -22.09
C GLU A 151 7.65 -14.32 -22.24
N GLU A 152 6.75 -15.19 -21.78
CA GLU A 152 5.30 -14.94 -21.75
C GLU A 152 4.84 -14.05 -20.59
N VAL A 153 5.74 -13.63 -19.71
CA VAL A 153 5.48 -12.85 -18.47
C VAL A 153 4.35 -13.42 -17.60
N GLY A 154 4.33 -14.75 -17.45
CA GLY A 154 3.28 -15.47 -16.74
C GLY A 154 3.01 -14.94 -15.34
N HIS A 155 4.07 -14.60 -14.59
CA HIS A 155 3.91 -14.09 -13.23
C HIS A 155 3.24 -12.71 -13.21
N ARG A 156 3.67 -11.81 -14.10
CA ARG A 156 3.05 -10.48 -14.29
C ARG A 156 1.60 -10.60 -14.71
N ARG A 157 1.28 -11.49 -15.65
CA ARG A 157 -0.08 -11.73 -16.14
C ARG A 157 -1.01 -12.18 -15.04
N TRP A 158 -0.54 -12.96 -14.08
CA TRP A 158 -1.33 -13.34 -12.92
C TRP A 158 -1.56 -12.19 -11.93
N ILE A 159 -0.55 -11.39 -11.63
CA ILE A 159 -0.70 -10.23 -10.72
C ILE A 159 -1.60 -9.16 -11.34
N LEU A 160 -1.46 -8.92 -12.64
CA LEU A 160 -2.26 -7.99 -13.42
C LEU A 160 -3.46 -8.66 -14.09
N TYR A 161 -3.88 -9.83 -13.60
CA TYR A 161 -5.03 -10.51 -14.20
C TYR A 161 -6.29 -9.68 -13.96
N SER A 162 -7.01 -9.35 -15.05
CA SER A 162 -8.20 -8.52 -14.99
C SER A 162 -9.28 -9.07 -14.07
N ARG A 163 -9.34 -10.40 -13.96
CA ARG A 163 -10.33 -11.08 -13.12
C ARG A 163 -9.88 -11.27 -11.68
N ALA A 164 -8.61 -11.17 -11.32
CA ALA A 164 -8.17 -11.47 -9.94
C ALA A 164 -9.04 -10.77 -8.87
N THR A 165 -9.41 -11.53 -7.82
CA THR A 165 -10.32 -11.07 -6.74
C THR A 165 -9.65 -11.01 -5.38
N SER A 166 -8.75 -11.94 -5.12
CA SER A 166 -7.95 -11.98 -3.91
C SER A 166 -6.63 -12.70 -4.21
N PHE A 167 -5.73 -12.62 -3.25
CA PHE A 167 -4.43 -13.28 -3.31
C PHE A 167 -4.20 -14.10 -2.03
N GLY A 168 -3.18 -14.93 -2.03
CA GLY A 168 -2.59 -15.51 -0.82
C GLY A 168 -1.08 -15.35 -0.89
N HIS A 169 -0.41 -15.17 0.24
CA HIS A 169 1.03 -14.90 0.22
C HIS A 169 1.75 -15.52 1.42
N GLY A 170 2.91 -16.10 1.14
CA GLY A 170 3.86 -16.58 2.13
C GLY A 170 5.28 -16.51 1.61
N SER A 171 6.22 -16.32 2.53
CA SER A 171 7.65 -16.31 2.21
C SER A 171 8.42 -17.08 3.29
N ALA A 172 9.50 -17.74 2.89
CA ALA A 172 10.38 -18.49 3.79
C ALA A 172 11.85 -18.23 3.45
N ARG A 173 12.76 -18.50 4.39
CA ARG A 173 14.20 -18.56 4.05
C ARG A 173 14.49 -19.82 3.24
N THR A 174 15.56 -19.79 2.45
CA THR A 174 16.08 -21.00 1.75
C THR A 174 17.15 -21.70 2.59
N SER A 175 17.39 -22.98 2.28
CA SER A 175 18.47 -23.80 2.86
C SER A 175 19.85 -23.56 2.23
N ASN A 176 20.06 -22.42 1.56
CA ASN A 176 21.29 -22.17 0.81
C ASN A 176 22.52 -22.06 1.76
N PRO A 177 23.58 -22.86 1.54
CA PRO A 177 24.72 -22.91 2.46
C PRO A 177 25.66 -21.71 2.38
N ASN A 178 25.59 -20.90 1.32
CA ASN A 178 26.55 -19.83 1.06
C ASN A 178 26.02 -18.44 1.45
N PHE A 179 24.72 -18.19 1.27
CA PHE A 179 24.08 -16.92 1.64
C PHE A 179 22.62 -17.16 1.99
N VAL A 180 22.08 -16.38 2.93
CA VAL A 180 20.64 -16.35 3.18
C VAL A 180 19.94 -15.81 1.94
N THR A 181 19.08 -16.63 1.33
CA THR A 181 18.12 -16.19 0.31
C THR A 181 16.70 -16.57 0.74
N PHE A 182 15.71 -16.21 -0.07
CA PHE A 182 14.30 -16.41 0.25
C PHE A 182 13.57 -17.17 -0.85
N ALA A 183 12.47 -17.81 -0.45
CA ALA A 183 11.46 -18.36 -1.33
C ALA A 183 10.14 -17.62 -1.10
N ASP A 184 9.38 -17.40 -2.17
CA ASP A 184 8.10 -16.71 -2.13
C ASP A 184 7.05 -17.50 -2.91
N ALA A 185 5.83 -17.47 -2.42
CA ALA A 185 4.66 -18.02 -3.10
C ALA A 185 3.51 -17.01 -3.00
N LEU A 186 2.97 -16.64 -4.17
CA LEU A 186 1.86 -15.71 -4.30
C LEU A 186 0.70 -16.38 -5.05
N TRP A 187 -0.33 -16.79 -4.32
CA TRP A 187 -1.56 -17.36 -4.85
C TRP A 187 -2.41 -16.30 -5.53
N ILE A 188 -3.05 -16.63 -6.65
CA ILE A 188 -3.99 -15.76 -7.37
C ILE A 188 -5.37 -16.39 -7.42
N ALA A 189 -6.37 -15.75 -6.81
CA ALA A 189 -7.76 -16.20 -6.87
C ALA A 189 -8.51 -15.48 -8.00
N ASN A 190 -9.24 -16.25 -8.82
CA ASN A 190 -9.98 -15.72 -9.97
C ASN A 190 -11.48 -16.09 -9.88
N PRO A 191 -12.39 -15.09 -10.00
CA PRO A 191 -13.79 -15.31 -10.25
C PRO A 191 -13.97 -15.71 -11.71
N THR A 192 -15.04 -16.44 -11.97
CA THR A 192 -15.48 -16.78 -13.33
C THR A 192 -16.08 -15.57 -14.09
N THR A 193 -16.23 -14.41 -13.44
CA THR A 193 -16.88 -13.22 -13.99
C THR A 193 -15.89 -12.07 -14.19
N THR A 194 -16.01 -11.36 -15.32
CA THR A 194 -15.21 -10.18 -15.61
C THR A 194 -15.75 -8.98 -14.82
N PRO A 195 -14.90 -8.19 -14.12
CA PRO A 195 -15.33 -6.97 -13.43
C PRO A 195 -15.99 -5.96 -14.37
N ALA A 196 -16.97 -5.18 -13.87
CA ALA A 196 -17.79 -4.27 -14.68
C ALA A 196 -17.04 -3.05 -15.26
N SER A 197 -15.86 -2.70 -14.73
CA SER A 197 -15.04 -1.57 -15.18
C SER A 197 -13.58 -1.99 -15.36
N LEU A 198 -13.23 -2.42 -16.57
CA LEU A 198 -11.85 -2.71 -16.96
C LEU A 198 -11.32 -1.62 -17.89
N PRO A 199 -10.00 -1.34 -17.86
CA PRO A 199 -9.39 -0.50 -18.88
C PRO A 199 -9.51 -1.18 -20.26
N GLN A 200 -9.44 -0.39 -21.32
CA GLN A 200 -9.51 -0.90 -22.70
C GLN A 200 -8.42 -1.94 -22.99
N TYR A 201 -7.25 -1.77 -22.36
CA TYR A 201 -6.13 -2.68 -22.39
C TYR A 201 -5.33 -2.56 -21.09
N ILE A 202 -4.51 -3.57 -20.81
CA ILE A 202 -3.61 -3.62 -19.64
C ILE A 202 -2.18 -3.66 -20.19
N ALA A 203 -1.52 -2.52 -20.18
CA ALA A 203 -0.14 -2.37 -20.65
C ALA A 203 0.81 -2.22 -19.46
N PHE A 204 1.98 -2.86 -19.55
CA PHE A 204 3.08 -2.63 -18.61
C PHE A 204 4.39 -2.48 -19.38
N PRO A 205 5.06 -1.31 -19.30
CA PRO A 205 4.63 -0.09 -18.60
C PRO A 205 3.30 0.51 -19.12
N PRO A 206 2.53 1.22 -18.27
CA PRO A 206 1.24 1.78 -18.65
C PRO A 206 1.38 3.05 -19.50
N ALA A 207 0.27 3.52 -20.06
CA ALA A 207 0.18 4.86 -20.62
C ALA A 207 0.33 5.93 -19.52
N GLY A 208 1.00 7.03 -19.83
CA GLY A 208 1.25 8.15 -18.92
C GLY A 208 2.60 8.08 -18.22
N TYR A 209 2.73 8.83 -17.14
CA TYR A 209 3.94 8.92 -16.34
C TYR A 209 4.19 7.62 -15.56
N VAL A 210 5.43 7.15 -15.55
CA VAL A 210 5.87 5.97 -14.78
C VAL A 210 7.31 6.17 -14.28
N PRO A 211 7.58 5.94 -12.97
CA PRO A 211 8.93 6.00 -12.45
C PRO A 211 9.86 5.02 -13.16
N ARG A 212 10.99 5.51 -13.66
CA ARG A 212 11.93 4.73 -14.48
C ARG A 212 12.43 3.44 -13.83
N THR A 213 12.51 3.44 -12.50
CA THR A 213 12.94 2.30 -11.68
C THR A 213 11.96 1.11 -11.75
N LEU A 214 10.75 1.34 -12.28
CA LEU A 214 9.72 0.32 -12.46
C LEU A 214 9.70 -0.29 -13.85
N ILE A 215 10.34 0.34 -14.83
CA ILE A 215 10.25 -0.07 -16.23
C ILE A 215 11.21 -1.23 -16.48
N PRO A 216 10.71 -2.44 -16.80
CA PRO A 216 11.54 -3.53 -17.25
C PRO A 216 11.89 -3.38 -18.74
N ASP A 217 12.86 -4.15 -19.19
CA ASP A 217 13.17 -4.37 -20.61
C ASP A 217 12.10 -5.17 -21.33
N ARG A 218 11.37 -6.04 -20.62
CA ARG A 218 10.27 -6.86 -21.16
C ARG A 218 8.91 -6.19 -20.96
N TRP A 219 8.31 -5.69 -22.04
CA TRP A 219 7.04 -4.96 -22.06
C TRP A 219 5.89 -5.89 -22.46
N SER A 220 4.67 -5.56 -22.02
CA SER A 220 3.49 -6.40 -22.26
C SER A 220 2.24 -5.58 -22.52
N PHE A 221 1.35 -6.09 -23.38
CA PHE A 221 0.06 -5.51 -23.69
C PHE A 221 -1.01 -6.61 -23.70
N SER A 222 -2.00 -6.50 -22.80
CA SER A 222 -3.01 -7.54 -22.58
C SER A 222 -4.42 -7.02 -22.79
N ILE A 223 -5.28 -7.87 -23.36
CA ILE A 223 -6.72 -7.63 -23.38
C ILE A 223 -7.45 -8.96 -23.13
N PRO A 224 -8.40 -9.03 -22.18
CA PRO A 224 -9.12 -10.27 -21.87
C PRO A 224 -9.78 -10.87 -23.11
N GLY A 225 -9.45 -12.13 -23.42
CA GLY A 225 -10.02 -12.88 -24.55
C GLY A 225 -9.58 -12.43 -25.95
N ALA A 226 -8.67 -11.45 -26.07
CA ALA A 226 -8.15 -11.04 -27.37
C ALA A 226 -7.22 -12.08 -27.97
N ASN A 227 -7.14 -12.15 -29.30
CA ASN A 227 -6.19 -12.94 -30.03
C ASN A 227 -5.08 -12.04 -30.60
N PHE A 228 -3.83 -12.38 -30.29
CA PHE A 228 -2.63 -11.66 -30.69
C PHE A 228 -1.79 -12.40 -31.76
N SER A 229 -2.27 -13.53 -32.32
CA SER A 229 -1.51 -14.36 -33.28
C SER A 229 -1.07 -13.62 -34.54
N SER A 230 -1.77 -12.55 -34.91
CA SER A 230 -1.46 -11.70 -36.06
C SER A 230 -1.09 -10.27 -35.66
N ALA A 231 -0.97 -10.02 -34.35
CA ALA A 231 -0.69 -8.69 -33.83
C ALA A 231 0.75 -8.27 -34.16
N ASN A 232 0.94 -6.96 -34.32
CA ASN A 232 2.25 -6.34 -34.52
C ASN A 232 2.41 -5.21 -33.50
N VAL A 233 3.62 -5.01 -32.99
CA VAL A 233 3.98 -3.88 -32.13
C VAL A 233 5.12 -3.09 -32.76
N THR A 234 4.99 -1.77 -32.76
CA THR A 234 6.07 -0.84 -33.08
C THR A 234 6.27 0.14 -31.93
N LEU A 235 7.53 0.54 -31.73
CA LEU A 235 7.92 1.58 -30.76
C LEU A 235 8.65 2.72 -31.46
N GLN A 236 8.41 3.92 -30.97
CA GLN A 236 9.16 5.12 -31.31
C GLN A 236 9.58 5.85 -30.03
N ASP A 237 10.70 6.56 -30.07
CA ASP A 237 11.09 7.48 -29.01
C ASP A 237 10.22 8.76 -29.02
N GLY A 238 10.50 9.67 -28.08
CA GLY A 238 9.78 10.95 -27.96
C GLY A 238 9.97 11.91 -29.14
N LEU A 239 10.95 11.66 -30.01
CA LEU A 239 11.23 12.44 -31.23
C LEU A 239 10.64 11.77 -32.48
N GLY A 240 10.04 10.58 -32.34
CA GLY A 240 9.44 9.82 -33.43
C GLY A 240 10.41 8.86 -34.13
N ALA A 241 11.65 8.71 -33.65
CA ALA A 241 12.59 7.75 -34.22
C ALA A 241 12.19 6.32 -33.84
N PRO A 242 12.18 5.37 -34.79
CA PRO A 242 11.81 3.98 -34.51
C PRO A 242 12.83 3.31 -33.59
N LEU A 243 12.34 2.50 -32.65
CA LEU A 243 13.17 1.69 -31.75
C LEU A 243 13.07 0.21 -32.14
N SER A 244 14.20 -0.50 -32.02
CA SER A 244 14.24 -1.94 -32.25
C SER A 244 13.57 -2.70 -31.09
N LEU A 245 12.91 -3.80 -31.39
CA LEU A 245 12.31 -4.69 -30.39
C LEU A 245 12.36 -6.14 -30.84
N THR A 246 12.23 -7.06 -29.88
CA THR A 246 12.06 -8.50 -30.15
C THR A 246 10.73 -8.95 -29.58
N THR A 247 9.80 -9.39 -30.42
CA THR A 247 8.51 -9.93 -30.01
C THR A 247 8.62 -11.39 -29.59
N HIS A 248 7.79 -11.78 -28.63
CA HIS A 248 7.65 -13.17 -28.19
C HIS A 248 6.29 -13.71 -28.61
N THR A 249 6.25 -15.01 -28.91
CA THR A 249 5.01 -15.68 -29.31
C THR A 249 3.99 -15.60 -28.18
N PRO A 250 2.76 -15.11 -28.43
CA PRO A 250 1.71 -15.11 -27.43
C PRO A 250 1.33 -16.53 -27.02
N GLY A 251 1.41 -16.86 -25.73
CA GLY A 251 0.89 -18.12 -25.17
C GLY A 251 -0.38 -17.93 -24.34
N GLY A 252 -1.12 -19.03 -24.12
CA GLY A 252 -2.50 -19.01 -23.61
C GLY A 252 -2.71 -19.55 -22.19
N ALA A 253 -1.66 -19.91 -21.45
CA ALA A 253 -1.79 -20.64 -20.18
C ALA A 253 -1.93 -19.75 -18.92
N TYR A 254 -1.82 -18.42 -19.06
CA TYR A 254 -1.70 -17.51 -17.92
C TYR A 254 -2.62 -16.30 -18.06
N GLY A 255 -3.26 -15.89 -16.96
CA GLY A 255 -3.98 -14.61 -16.85
C GLY A 255 -4.82 -14.22 -18.07
N ASP A 256 -4.73 -12.95 -18.47
CA ASP A 256 -5.30 -12.47 -19.74
C ASP A 256 -4.35 -12.78 -20.90
N ASN A 257 -4.89 -12.86 -22.12
CA ASN A 257 -4.08 -12.98 -23.32
C ASN A 257 -3.22 -11.72 -23.50
N THR A 258 -1.95 -11.91 -23.86
CA THR A 258 -0.93 -10.86 -23.81
C THR A 258 0.04 -10.97 -24.98
N LEU A 259 0.33 -9.83 -25.61
CA LEU A 259 1.49 -9.65 -26.50
C LEU A 259 2.69 -9.17 -25.67
N VAL A 260 3.87 -9.74 -25.90
CA VAL A 260 5.09 -9.43 -25.13
C VAL A 260 6.25 -9.12 -26.08
N TRP A 261 7.08 -8.15 -25.72
CA TRP A 261 8.30 -7.83 -26.45
C TRP A 261 9.40 -7.32 -25.52
N ASN A 262 10.65 -7.43 -25.94
CA ASN A 262 11.81 -6.85 -25.27
C ASN A 262 12.35 -5.63 -26.04
N LEU A 263 12.76 -4.60 -25.30
CA LEU A 263 13.59 -3.51 -25.81
C LEU A 263 15.08 -3.75 -25.46
N PRO A 264 16.02 -3.27 -26.29
CA PRO A 264 17.43 -3.18 -25.92
C PRO A 264 17.64 -2.33 -24.65
N ALA A 265 18.51 -2.79 -23.75
CA ALA A 265 18.85 -2.05 -22.53
C ALA A 265 19.41 -0.65 -22.82
N THR A 266 20.09 -0.47 -23.96
CA THR A 266 20.61 0.82 -24.43
C THR A 266 19.50 1.84 -24.68
N ASP A 267 18.34 1.39 -25.16
CA ASP A 267 17.20 2.24 -25.46
C ASP A 267 16.44 2.66 -24.19
N LEU A 268 16.59 1.91 -23.10
CA LEU A 268 16.05 2.24 -21.79
C LEU A 268 17.04 3.00 -20.90
N ALA A 269 18.33 3.02 -21.23
CA ALA A 269 19.32 3.80 -20.51
C ALA A 269 19.21 5.29 -20.84
N TRP A 270 19.29 6.15 -19.82
CA TRP A 270 19.56 7.58 -19.96
C TRP A 270 20.17 8.16 -18.68
N THR A 271 20.87 9.28 -18.81
CA THR A 271 21.48 10.02 -17.70
C THR A 271 20.68 11.28 -17.38
N GLY A 272 20.76 11.72 -16.12
CA GLY A 272 20.04 12.91 -15.65
C GLY A 272 18.57 12.66 -15.32
N SER A 273 17.85 13.77 -15.16
CA SER A 273 16.48 13.85 -14.63
C SER A 273 15.40 14.13 -15.68
N ALA A 274 15.79 14.32 -16.95
CA ALA A 274 14.85 14.55 -18.04
C ALA A 274 13.96 13.32 -18.25
N ASP A 275 12.68 13.57 -18.51
CA ASP A 275 11.71 12.52 -18.82
C ASP A 275 11.99 11.93 -20.21
N LYS A 276 11.82 10.61 -20.37
CA LYS A 276 11.99 9.90 -21.64
C LYS A 276 10.67 9.29 -22.08
N SER A 277 10.19 9.66 -23.26
CA SER A 277 8.90 9.19 -23.79
C SER A 277 9.06 8.10 -24.83
N PHE A 278 8.12 7.16 -24.85
CA PHE A 278 8.04 6.07 -25.80
C PHE A 278 6.61 5.97 -26.33
N ARG A 279 6.43 6.05 -27.65
CA ARG A 279 5.14 5.84 -28.31
C ARG A 279 5.05 4.38 -28.76
N VAL A 280 4.06 3.67 -28.26
CA VAL A 280 3.75 2.28 -28.61
C VAL A 280 2.56 2.28 -29.55
N THR A 281 2.63 1.45 -30.61
CA THR A 281 1.47 1.13 -31.45
C THR A 281 1.32 -0.37 -31.55
N VAL A 282 0.15 -0.89 -31.20
CA VAL A 282 -0.20 -2.31 -31.33
C VAL A 282 -1.33 -2.45 -32.34
N SER A 283 -1.07 -3.11 -33.46
CA SER A 283 -2.04 -3.32 -34.54
C SER A 283 -2.44 -4.77 -34.69
N ASN A 284 -3.49 -5.03 -35.48
CA ASN A 284 -3.97 -6.37 -35.84
C ASN A 284 -4.38 -7.24 -34.64
N VAL A 285 -4.80 -6.61 -33.54
CA VAL A 285 -5.40 -7.33 -32.40
C VAL A 285 -6.81 -7.77 -32.81
N ILE A 286 -7.14 -9.04 -32.60
CA ILE A 286 -8.45 -9.59 -32.93
C ILE A 286 -9.27 -9.77 -31.65
N GLN A 287 -10.50 -9.27 -31.63
CA GLN A 287 -11.45 -9.47 -30.54
C GLN A 287 -12.77 -9.99 -31.12
N ASN A 288 -13.28 -11.09 -30.58
CA ASN A 288 -14.52 -11.72 -31.06
C ASN A 288 -14.51 -11.97 -32.58
N GLY A 289 -13.37 -12.37 -33.15
CA GLY A 289 -13.19 -12.60 -34.59
C GLY A 289 -13.02 -11.34 -35.45
N VAL A 290 -13.04 -10.14 -34.87
CA VAL A 290 -12.91 -8.87 -35.58
C VAL A 290 -11.57 -8.21 -35.29
N THR A 291 -10.83 -7.86 -36.35
CA THR A 291 -9.61 -7.05 -36.25
C THR A 291 -9.95 -5.64 -35.79
N GLN A 292 -9.36 -5.25 -34.66
CA GLN A 292 -9.57 -3.93 -34.06
C GLN A 292 -8.66 -2.87 -34.71
N PRO A 293 -9.05 -1.58 -34.69
CA PRO A 293 -8.14 -0.49 -35.00
C PRO A 293 -6.86 -0.54 -34.14
N PRO A 294 -5.73 0.02 -34.61
CA PRO A 294 -4.51 0.05 -33.82
C PRO A 294 -4.70 0.79 -32.48
N TYR A 295 -4.15 0.20 -31.42
CA TYR A 295 -4.03 0.83 -30.11
C TYR A 295 -2.74 1.64 -30.08
N SER A 296 -2.80 2.90 -29.69
CA SER A 296 -1.60 3.72 -29.51
C SER A 296 -1.60 4.38 -28.13
N TYR A 297 -0.44 4.33 -27.46
CA TYR A 297 -0.26 4.96 -26.18
C TYR A 297 1.18 5.43 -25.98
N THR A 298 1.36 6.36 -25.05
CA THR A 298 2.68 6.91 -24.73
C THR A 298 3.04 6.59 -23.29
N VAL A 299 4.22 6.01 -23.10
CA VAL A 299 4.86 5.82 -21.80
C VAL A 299 5.80 7.00 -21.57
N VAL A 300 5.69 7.70 -20.46
CA VAL A 300 6.60 8.79 -20.07
C VAL A 300 7.38 8.36 -18.84
N ALA A 301 8.60 7.92 -19.06
CA ALA A 301 9.49 7.44 -18.02
C ALA A 301 10.12 8.64 -17.27
N ILE A 302 9.86 8.73 -15.96
CA ILE A 302 10.29 9.87 -15.14
C ILE A 302 11.34 9.47 -14.11
N ASP A 303 12.22 10.41 -13.75
CA ASP A 303 13.16 10.23 -12.66
C ASP A 303 12.49 10.54 -11.30
N PRO A 304 12.30 9.53 -10.44
CA PRO A 304 11.65 9.74 -9.15
C PRO A 304 12.47 10.62 -8.20
N SER A 305 13.79 10.77 -8.41
CA SER A 305 14.65 11.58 -7.53
C SER A 305 14.42 13.10 -7.60
N THR A 306 13.49 13.56 -8.45
CA THR A 306 13.19 14.98 -8.70
C THR A 306 12.12 15.58 -7.78
N VAL A 307 11.62 14.84 -6.79
CA VAL A 307 10.60 15.35 -5.86
C VAL A 307 11.25 16.29 -4.84
N THR A 308 11.16 17.59 -5.09
CA THR A 308 11.59 18.66 -4.16
C THR A 308 10.42 19.27 -3.37
N SER A 309 9.17 18.89 -3.67
CA SER A 309 7.97 19.31 -2.93
C SER A 309 6.78 18.37 -3.16
N CYS A 310 5.87 18.36 -2.17
CA CYS A 310 4.76 17.42 -2.03
C CYS A 310 3.72 17.47 -3.20
N PRO A 311 3.28 16.32 -3.77
CA PRO A 311 2.36 16.33 -4.91
C PRO A 311 0.88 15.97 -4.62
N GLY A 312 0.50 15.73 -3.35
CA GLY A 312 -0.87 15.36 -2.93
C GLY A 312 -1.63 16.49 -2.21
N THR A 313 -2.77 16.19 -1.58
CA THR A 313 -3.36 17.07 -0.56
C THR A 313 -2.33 17.24 0.55
N SER A 314 -1.65 18.38 0.57
CA SER A 314 -0.70 18.70 1.62
C SER A 314 -1.49 19.11 2.86
N PRO A 315 -1.06 18.74 4.09
CA PRO A 315 -1.56 19.43 5.26
C PRO A 315 -1.34 20.94 5.10
N VAL A 316 -2.12 21.75 5.82
CA VAL A 316 -1.98 23.21 5.78
C VAL A 316 -0.51 23.58 5.88
N ALA A 317 -0.06 24.42 4.94
CA ALA A 317 1.34 24.80 4.85
C ALA A 317 1.76 25.43 6.17
N SER A 318 2.81 24.90 6.78
CA SER A 318 3.36 25.50 7.98
C SER A 318 4.36 26.59 7.64
N CYS A 319 4.82 27.31 8.67
CA CYS A 319 5.84 28.33 8.51
C CYS A 319 7.07 27.80 7.72
N SER A 320 7.59 28.66 6.82
CA SER A 320 8.82 28.39 6.09
C SER A 320 10.00 28.29 7.04
N VAL A 321 10.83 27.25 6.87
CA VAL A 321 12.01 27.04 7.71
C VAL A 321 13.13 27.97 7.24
N THR A 322 13.53 28.92 8.09
CA THR A 322 14.70 29.77 7.83
C THR A 322 15.96 29.07 8.32
N VAL A 323 17.02 29.05 7.50
CA VAL A 323 18.29 28.37 7.82
C VAL A 323 19.41 29.41 7.87
N SER A 324 20.07 29.55 9.03
CA SER A 324 21.21 30.48 9.20
C SER A 324 22.57 29.78 9.17
N GLY A 325 22.65 28.50 9.57
CA GLY A 325 23.91 27.75 9.68
C GLY A 325 24.32 26.91 8.46
N GLY A 326 23.55 26.93 7.37
CA GLY A 326 23.78 26.05 6.20
C GLY A 326 23.60 24.56 6.51
N GLN A 327 24.13 23.68 5.66
CA GLN A 327 24.04 22.22 5.83
C GLN A 327 25.18 21.70 6.72
N SER A 328 24.87 21.14 7.89
CA SER A 328 25.88 20.54 8.77
C SER A 328 26.18 19.09 8.44
N VAL A 329 27.44 18.70 8.58
CA VAL A 329 27.86 17.29 8.55
C VAL A 329 27.59 16.55 9.87
N PHE A 330 27.28 17.26 10.95
CA PHE A 330 27.10 16.70 12.30
C PHE A 330 25.63 16.65 12.75
N TYR A 331 24.79 17.56 12.25
CA TYR A 331 23.41 17.71 12.70
C TYR A 331 22.43 17.26 11.61
N GLY A 332 21.44 16.46 11.99
CA GLY A 332 20.41 15.90 11.10
C GLY A 332 19.59 14.81 11.75
N THR A 333 18.51 14.41 11.11
CA THR A 333 17.46 13.51 11.61
C THR A 333 17.73 12.05 11.23
N ALA A 334 18.78 11.45 11.81
CA ALA A 334 19.25 10.11 11.46
C ALA A 334 18.18 9.01 11.43
N ALA A 335 17.28 9.03 12.40
CA ALA A 335 16.15 8.12 12.44
C ALA A 335 14.95 8.75 13.13
N PHE A 336 13.77 8.60 12.54
CA PHE A 336 12.50 8.98 13.15
C PHE A 336 11.49 7.84 13.05
N ARG A 337 10.94 7.45 14.20
CA ARG A 337 9.92 6.39 14.31
C ARG A 337 8.71 6.91 15.06
N PHE A 338 7.54 6.81 14.45
CA PHE A 338 6.27 7.13 15.07
C PHE A 338 5.14 6.31 14.45
N ASN A 339 4.56 5.40 15.25
CA ASN A 339 3.58 4.42 14.78
C ASN A 339 4.08 3.65 13.54
N THR A 340 3.51 3.86 12.36
CA THR A 340 3.94 3.19 11.11
C THR A 340 5.03 3.93 10.34
N ILE A 341 5.40 5.15 10.76
CA ILE A 341 6.55 5.87 10.21
C ILE A 341 7.82 5.26 10.82
N ASP A 342 8.76 4.84 9.96
CA ASP A 342 10.12 4.44 10.32
C ASP A 342 11.05 4.93 9.21
N THR A 343 11.64 6.10 9.40
CA THR A 343 12.57 6.71 8.46
C THR A 343 13.99 6.64 8.97
N GLN A 344 14.91 6.45 8.03
CA GLN A 344 16.35 6.53 8.23
C GLN A 344 16.89 7.62 7.30
N SER A 345 17.74 8.49 7.82
CA SER A 345 18.32 9.64 7.15
C SER A 345 19.73 9.87 7.73
N SER A 346 20.38 10.99 7.42
CA SER A 346 21.76 11.28 7.81
C SER A 346 21.88 12.69 8.40
N SER A 347 23.05 13.32 8.25
CA SER A 347 23.23 14.74 8.51
C SER A 347 22.71 15.58 7.34
N ALA A 348 22.36 16.84 7.61
CA ALA A 348 21.85 17.77 6.59
C ALA A 348 22.76 17.88 5.35
N SER A 349 24.09 17.83 5.54
CA SER A 349 25.06 17.87 4.44
C SER A 349 25.12 16.58 3.63
N ASN A 350 24.91 15.41 4.24
CA ASN A 350 24.91 14.14 3.52
C ASN A 350 23.64 13.96 2.69
N ASP A 351 22.52 14.46 3.21
CA ASP A 351 21.24 14.46 2.51
C ASP A 351 21.14 15.62 1.51
N GLY A 352 22.06 16.59 1.56
CA GLY A 352 22.14 17.72 0.63
C GLY A 352 21.05 18.78 0.84
N GLN A 353 20.36 18.76 1.99
CA GLN A 353 19.24 19.66 2.28
C GLN A 353 19.01 19.84 3.79
N ASN A 354 18.56 21.03 4.20
CA ASN A 354 18.18 21.33 5.59
C ASN A 354 16.69 21.13 5.87
N TYR A 355 15.85 21.09 4.85
CA TYR A 355 14.41 20.95 4.98
C TYR A 355 13.86 19.99 3.92
N THR A 356 13.05 19.03 4.37
CA THR A 356 12.30 18.12 3.50
C THR A 356 10.83 18.11 3.91
N ASP A 357 9.90 18.37 2.98
CA ASP A 357 8.48 18.13 3.24
C ASP A 357 8.09 16.73 2.74
N LEU A 358 8.00 15.77 3.65
CA LEU A 358 7.55 14.40 3.39
C LEU A 358 6.07 14.21 3.76
N SER A 359 5.33 15.29 4.07
CA SER A 359 4.02 15.19 4.73
C SER A 359 2.94 14.44 3.96
N CYS A 360 3.08 14.33 2.64
CA CYS A 360 2.15 13.56 1.81
C CYS A 360 2.70 12.22 1.31
N VAL A 361 3.99 11.96 1.50
CA VAL A 361 4.64 10.73 1.01
C VAL A 361 4.95 9.75 2.15
N THR A 362 5.15 10.26 3.36
CA THR A 362 5.44 9.48 4.56
C THR A 362 4.46 9.90 5.66
N GLN A 363 3.47 9.05 5.91
CA GLN A 363 2.36 9.35 6.81
C GLN A 363 2.01 8.17 7.71
N THR A 364 1.31 8.46 8.80
CA THR A 364 0.74 7.43 9.68
C THR A 364 -0.69 7.76 10.09
N THR A 365 -1.44 6.75 10.52
CA THR A 365 -2.78 6.91 11.08
C THR A 365 -2.78 6.54 12.55
N VAL A 366 -3.23 7.46 13.40
CA VAL A 366 -3.36 7.29 14.84
C VAL A 366 -4.80 7.53 15.28
N THR A 367 -5.15 7.03 16.45
CA THR A 367 -6.49 7.17 17.03
C THR A 367 -6.48 8.24 18.11
N ALA A 368 -7.44 9.17 18.05
CA ALA A 368 -7.65 10.17 19.09
C ALA A 368 -7.76 9.51 20.47
N GLY A 369 -7.20 10.13 21.52
CA GLY A 369 -7.17 9.59 22.88
C GLY A 369 -6.23 8.39 23.11
N SER A 370 -5.55 7.87 22.08
CA SER A 370 -4.57 6.79 22.23
C SER A 370 -3.15 7.33 22.39
N SER A 371 -2.25 6.50 22.93
CA SER A 371 -0.82 6.85 23.11
C SER A 371 0.07 5.99 22.24
N TYR A 372 1.13 6.59 21.70
CA TYR A 372 2.08 5.97 20.78
C TYR A 372 3.51 6.30 21.19
N THR A 373 4.43 5.34 21.06
CA THR A 373 5.85 5.58 21.28
C THR A 373 6.47 6.24 20.05
N LEU A 374 7.17 7.35 20.28
CA LEU A 374 7.98 8.09 19.31
C LEU A 374 9.46 7.89 19.65
N ASN A 375 10.29 7.61 18.65
CA ASN A 375 11.74 7.60 18.78
C ASN A 375 12.38 8.53 17.75
N LEU A 376 13.35 9.32 18.18
CA LEU A 376 14.10 10.23 17.32
C LEU A 376 15.59 10.17 17.66
N GLN A 377 16.44 10.07 16.65
CA GLN A 377 17.89 10.01 16.77
C GLN A 377 18.54 11.05 15.86
N GLY A 378 19.54 11.76 16.39
CA GLY A 378 20.39 12.68 15.63
C GLY A 378 21.54 11.99 14.89
N ALA A 379 22.04 12.61 13.82
CA ALA A 379 23.03 12.05 12.89
C ALA A 379 24.35 11.61 13.55
N ALA A 380 24.95 12.47 14.36
CA ALA A 380 26.14 12.13 15.13
C ALA A 380 25.80 11.87 16.61
N SER A 381 26.69 11.18 17.33
CA SER A 381 26.52 10.84 18.75
C SER A 381 26.68 12.03 19.72
N ASN A 382 26.87 13.24 19.19
CA ASN A 382 26.92 14.48 19.94
C ASN A 382 25.51 14.92 20.39
N VAL A 383 25.43 16.04 21.10
CA VAL A 383 24.17 16.60 21.57
C VAL A 383 23.45 17.31 20.43
N HIS A 384 22.17 16.97 20.22
CA HIS A 384 21.27 17.66 19.28
C HIS A 384 20.16 18.38 20.06
N ARG A 385 19.58 19.42 19.46
CA ARG A 385 18.27 19.96 19.83
C ARG A 385 17.20 19.19 19.06
N LEU A 386 16.75 18.09 19.65
CA LEU A 386 15.70 17.26 19.08
C LEU A 386 14.33 17.84 19.44
N ARG A 387 13.53 18.14 18.43
CA ARG A 387 12.19 18.70 18.59
C ARG A 387 11.21 17.97 17.68
N VAL A 388 10.00 17.76 18.19
CA VAL A 388 8.88 17.29 17.37
C VAL A 388 7.63 18.08 17.71
N TRP A 389 6.94 18.53 16.69
CA TRP A 389 5.63 19.16 16.80
C TRP A 389 4.58 18.39 16.01
N ILE A 390 3.33 18.43 16.46
CA ILE A 390 2.17 17.93 15.74
C ILE A 390 1.13 19.06 15.69
N ASP A 391 0.75 19.47 14.48
CA ASP A 391 -0.31 20.45 14.23
C ASP A 391 -1.66 19.77 14.42
N TYR A 392 -2.15 19.72 15.67
CA TYR A 392 -3.33 18.93 16.02
C TYR A 392 -4.64 19.54 15.53
N ASN A 393 -4.67 20.86 15.30
CA ASN A 393 -5.86 21.57 14.85
C ASN A 393 -5.87 21.84 13.34
N GLY A 394 -4.73 21.66 12.66
CA GLY A 394 -4.57 21.82 11.21
C GLY A 394 -4.47 23.27 10.77
N ASN A 395 -3.97 24.18 11.62
CA ASN A 395 -3.88 25.61 11.31
C ASN A 395 -2.54 26.03 10.68
N GLY A 396 -1.60 25.10 10.50
CA GLY A 396 -0.26 25.36 9.96
C GLY A 396 0.68 26.11 10.92
N GLN A 397 0.29 26.27 12.18
CA GLN A 397 1.13 26.81 13.24
C GLN A 397 1.53 25.68 14.19
N PHE A 398 2.63 25.89 14.91
CA PHE A 398 3.12 24.97 15.95
C PHE A 398 3.24 25.68 17.30
N THR A 399 2.35 26.65 17.51
CA THR A 399 2.37 27.56 18.66
C THR A 399 1.34 27.19 19.71
N ASP A 400 0.43 26.27 19.40
CA ASP A 400 -0.64 25.91 20.33
C ASP A 400 -0.13 25.01 21.46
N SER A 401 -0.77 25.11 22.62
CA SER A 401 -0.40 24.31 23.78
C SER A 401 -0.58 22.82 23.49
N GLY A 402 0.47 22.03 23.73
CA GLY A 402 0.46 20.59 23.50
C GLY A 402 0.90 20.14 22.10
N GLU A 403 1.16 21.06 21.17
CA GLU A 403 1.66 20.70 19.84
C GLU A 403 3.14 20.30 19.86
N GLN A 404 3.95 20.88 20.75
CA GLN A 404 5.33 20.41 20.95
C GLN A 404 5.34 19.14 21.80
N VAL A 405 5.41 17.99 21.13
CA VAL A 405 5.36 16.66 21.77
C VAL A 405 6.73 16.15 22.19
N VAL A 406 7.82 16.71 21.65
CA VAL A 406 9.20 16.38 22.06
C VAL A 406 10.04 17.66 22.18
N ALA A 407 10.75 17.78 23.30
CA ALA A 407 11.82 18.73 23.49
C ALA A 407 12.99 18.08 24.26
N SER A 408 14.05 17.68 23.55
CA SER A 408 15.22 17.02 24.13
C SER A 408 16.55 17.69 23.74
N SER A 409 17.55 17.51 24.59
CA SER A 409 18.93 17.94 24.38
C SER A 409 19.89 16.77 24.55
N ALA A 410 19.73 15.77 23.68
CA ALA A 410 20.47 14.53 23.68
C ALA A 410 20.71 14.07 22.23
N GLY A 411 21.54 13.05 22.03
CA GLY A 411 21.74 12.43 20.71
C GLY A 411 20.55 11.56 20.26
N SER A 412 19.68 11.17 21.19
CA SER A 412 18.43 10.45 20.90
C SER A 412 17.38 10.70 21.98
N VAL A 413 16.11 10.44 21.66
CA VAL A 413 14.98 10.55 22.58
C VAL A 413 13.92 9.51 22.26
N SER A 414 13.32 8.95 23.31
CA SER A 414 12.10 8.13 23.23
C SER A 414 11.03 8.79 24.09
N ALA A 415 9.84 8.99 23.54
CA ALA A 415 8.73 9.66 24.21
C ALA A 415 7.41 8.95 23.94
N VAL A 416 6.49 8.98 24.91
CA VAL A 416 5.11 8.54 24.72
C VAL A 416 4.26 9.75 24.37
N VAL A 417 3.73 9.76 23.15
CA VAL A 417 2.87 10.83 22.64
C VAL A 417 1.41 10.40 22.76
N THR A 418 0.61 11.17 23.50
CA THR A 418 -0.83 10.94 23.60
C THR A 418 -1.56 11.86 22.64
N ILE A 419 -2.41 11.29 21.78
CA ILE A 419 -3.17 12.06 20.79
C ILE A 419 -4.37 12.71 21.50
N PRO A 420 -4.52 14.05 21.48
CA PRO A 420 -5.64 14.72 22.11
C PRO A 420 -6.98 14.28 21.51
N THR A 421 -8.01 14.13 22.36
CA THR A 421 -9.38 13.85 21.89
C THR A 421 -10.00 15.04 21.16
N THR A 422 -9.42 16.23 21.30
CA THR A 422 -9.83 17.48 20.64
C THR A 422 -9.14 17.71 19.29
N ALA A 423 -8.25 16.82 18.86
CA ALA A 423 -7.54 16.98 17.60
C ALA A 423 -8.50 16.90 16.40
N SER A 424 -8.18 17.63 15.34
CA SER A 424 -8.90 17.58 14.07
C SER A 424 -8.81 16.16 13.49
N VAL A 425 -9.97 15.51 13.35
CA VAL A 425 -10.06 14.14 12.84
C VAL A 425 -10.41 14.12 11.37
N ASN A 426 -10.05 13.03 10.68
CA ASN A 426 -10.35 12.80 9.27
C ASN A 426 -9.87 13.94 8.36
N THR A 427 -8.77 14.58 8.74
CA THR A 427 -7.98 15.48 7.90
C THR A 427 -6.51 15.10 8.02
N LEU A 428 -5.75 15.33 6.96
CA LEU A 428 -4.31 15.15 7.00
C LEU A 428 -3.68 16.33 7.74
N LEU A 429 -2.92 16.03 8.79
CA LEU A 429 -2.21 16.96 9.65
C LEU A 429 -0.70 16.80 9.48
N ARG A 430 0.07 17.70 10.09
CA ARG A 430 1.52 17.78 9.95
C ARG A 430 2.24 17.39 11.24
N ILE A 431 3.26 16.55 11.12
CA ILE A 431 4.28 16.34 12.13
C ILE A 431 5.54 17.06 11.64
N ARG A 432 6.15 17.92 12.46
CA ARG A 432 7.45 18.53 12.15
C ARG A 432 8.51 17.95 13.05
N VAL A 433 9.56 17.36 12.47
CA VAL A 433 10.67 16.74 13.18
C VAL A 433 11.94 17.53 12.90
N MET A 434 12.69 17.84 13.95
CA MET A 434 13.89 18.69 13.84
C MET A 434 15.03 18.15 14.69
N ALA A 435 16.24 18.26 14.14
CA ALA A 435 17.51 18.09 14.85
C ALA A 435 18.44 19.25 14.50
N ASP A 436 18.72 20.14 15.46
CA ASP A 436 19.62 21.29 15.28
C ASP A 436 20.81 21.27 16.25
N ALA A 437 21.79 22.15 16.02
CA ALA A 437 22.93 22.31 16.91
C ALA A 437 22.51 22.85 18.31
N PRO A 438 23.32 22.61 19.36
CA PRO A 438 22.96 22.92 20.74
C PRO A 438 22.96 24.41 21.12
N SER A 439 23.53 25.30 20.29
CA SER A 439 23.94 26.66 20.66
C SER A 439 22.83 27.73 20.70
N SER A 440 21.59 27.43 20.29
CA SER A 440 20.49 28.42 20.31
C SER A 440 19.10 27.80 20.53
N ALA A 441 18.12 28.65 20.85
CA ALA A 441 16.73 28.25 21.03
C ALA A 441 16.07 28.02 19.67
N THR A 442 15.72 26.77 19.38
CA THR A 442 15.02 26.41 18.14
C THR A 442 13.53 26.72 18.22
N THR A 443 12.98 27.28 17.15
CA THR A 443 11.53 27.36 16.93
C THR A 443 11.14 26.30 15.90
N ALA A 444 9.84 26.02 15.74
CA ALA A 444 9.39 25.14 14.67
C ALA A 444 9.72 25.68 13.26
N CYS A 445 10.15 26.94 13.13
CA CYS A 445 10.31 27.64 11.85
C CYS A 445 11.74 28.07 11.56
N ALA A 446 12.72 27.75 12.42
CA ALA A 446 14.09 28.21 12.24
C ALA A 446 15.11 27.15 12.66
N LEU A 447 16.08 26.93 11.78
CA LEU A 447 17.34 26.27 12.05
C LEU A 447 18.42 27.35 12.18
N THR A 448 18.97 27.49 13.38
CA THR A 448 19.89 28.59 13.65
C THR A 448 21.32 28.22 13.29
N ASP A 449 21.70 26.96 13.50
CA ASP A 449 23.12 26.56 13.58
C ASP A 449 23.49 25.38 12.65
N GLY A 450 22.55 24.95 11.79
CA GLY A 450 22.82 24.09 10.63
C GLY A 450 22.23 22.68 10.68
N GLY A 451 21.12 22.47 11.37
CA GLY A 451 20.41 21.19 11.46
C GLY A 451 19.56 20.76 10.25
N GLN A 452 18.66 19.82 10.50
CA GLN A 452 17.70 19.30 9.52
C GLN A 452 16.27 19.35 10.09
N VAL A 453 15.31 19.60 9.20
CA VAL A 453 13.87 19.53 9.47
C VAL A 453 13.22 18.62 8.43
N ASP A 454 12.42 17.67 8.89
CA ASP A 454 11.57 16.86 8.04
C ASP A 454 10.12 16.96 8.52
N ASP A 455 9.20 17.25 7.59
CA ASP A 455 7.76 17.22 7.87
C ASP A 455 7.16 15.88 7.42
N TYR A 456 6.26 15.29 8.21
CA TYR A 456 5.57 14.02 7.96
C TYR A 456 4.05 14.19 8.09
N GLY A 457 3.30 13.25 7.52
CA GLY A 457 1.84 13.27 7.54
C GLY A 457 1.24 12.53 8.72
N LEU A 458 0.15 13.06 9.29
CA LEU A 458 -0.61 12.40 10.34
C LEU A 458 -2.11 12.42 10.03
N TRP A 459 -2.72 11.25 9.91
CA TRP A 459 -4.18 11.10 9.97
C TRP A 459 -4.58 10.77 11.40
N ILE A 460 -5.53 11.54 11.94
CA ILE A 460 -6.15 11.22 13.23
C ILE A 460 -7.55 10.71 12.95
N GLN A 461 -7.82 9.46 13.31
CA GLN A 461 -9.17 8.90 13.30
C GLN A 461 -9.84 9.11 14.66
N SER A 462 -11.15 9.24 14.66
CA SER A 462 -11.94 9.32 15.90
C SER A 462 -11.70 8.10 16.79
N SER A 463 -11.76 8.32 18.11
CA SER A 463 -11.75 7.26 19.11
C SER A 463 -13.05 6.46 19.06
N THR A 464 -13.25 5.62 18.04
CA THR A 464 -14.22 4.54 18.15
C THR A 464 -13.48 3.34 18.75
N PRO A 465 -13.84 2.87 19.96
CA PRO A 465 -13.48 1.53 20.37
C PRO A 465 -13.87 0.56 19.24
N PRO A 466 -13.19 -0.59 19.03
CA PRO A 466 -13.80 -1.66 18.27
C PRO A 466 -15.17 -1.91 18.91
N CYS A 467 -16.22 -1.51 18.18
CA CYS A 467 -17.57 -1.41 18.71
C CYS A 467 -18.24 -2.79 18.69
N THR A 468 -17.53 -3.79 19.21
CA THR A 468 -17.99 -5.18 19.25
C THR A 468 -18.90 -5.41 20.46
N VAL A 469 -18.84 -4.55 21.48
CA VAL A 469 -19.76 -4.55 22.63
C VAL A 469 -20.29 -3.14 22.90
N MET A 470 -21.53 -2.87 22.50
CA MET A 470 -22.23 -1.59 22.72
C MET A 470 -22.98 -1.62 24.05
N THR A 471 -23.04 -0.50 24.78
CA THR A 471 -23.90 -0.36 25.96
C THR A 471 -24.86 0.80 25.77
N THR A 472 -26.09 0.67 26.25
CA THR A 472 -27.07 1.78 26.22
C THR A 472 -26.63 2.89 27.16
N VAL A 473 -26.60 4.15 26.71
CA VAL A 473 -26.19 5.31 27.52
C VAL A 473 -27.37 6.15 28.03
N GLN A 474 -28.56 5.95 27.46
CA GLN A 474 -29.79 6.62 27.87
C GLN A 474 -31.03 5.82 27.42
N ASN A 475 -32.22 6.22 27.90
CA ASN A 475 -33.49 5.74 27.35
C ASN A 475 -33.67 6.25 25.91
N GLY A 476 -34.21 5.43 25.01
CA GLY A 476 -34.37 5.88 23.62
C GLY A 476 -34.77 4.80 22.62
N ASN A 477 -34.75 5.18 21.33
CA ASN A 477 -35.01 4.25 20.23
C ASN A 477 -33.75 3.46 19.88
N TRP A 478 -33.89 2.17 19.57
CA TRP A 478 -32.82 1.29 19.10
C TRP A 478 -32.05 1.87 17.91
N THR A 479 -32.73 2.54 16.98
CA THR A 479 -32.10 3.10 15.78
C THR A 479 -31.44 4.45 16.03
N SER A 480 -31.65 5.07 17.19
CA SER A 480 -31.04 6.36 17.51
C SER A 480 -29.57 6.18 17.90
N PRO A 481 -28.62 6.82 17.19
CA PRO A 481 -27.20 6.80 17.54
C PRO A 481 -26.92 7.20 18.99
N ALA A 482 -27.64 8.20 19.50
CA ALA A 482 -27.47 8.73 20.86
C ALA A 482 -27.88 7.73 21.97
N THR A 483 -28.57 6.65 21.63
CA THR A 483 -28.92 5.59 22.58
C THR A 483 -27.71 4.73 22.97
N TRP A 484 -26.67 4.67 22.14
CA TRP A 484 -25.60 3.68 22.24
C TRP A 484 -24.22 4.30 22.43
N SER A 485 -23.38 3.60 23.20
CA SER A 485 -22.01 4.02 23.54
C SER A 485 -21.07 4.25 22.35
N CYS A 486 -21.44 3.80 21.15
CA CYS A 486 -20.65 4.00 19.93
C CYS A 486 -21.26 5.03 18.97
N ASN A 487 -22.27 5.80 19.40
CA ASN A 487 -22.92 6.83 18.59
C ASN A 487 -23.37 6.35 17.19
N ARG A 488 -23.93 5.14 17.14
CA ARG A 488 -24.59 4.55 15.97
C ARG A 488 -25.58 3.47 16.43
N ALA A 489 -26.51 3.07 15.56
CA ALA A 489 -27.34 1.89 15.81
C ALA A 489 -26.50 0.59 15.75
N PRO A 490 -26.85 -0.45 16.54
CA PRO A 490 -26.20 -1.77 16.46
C PRO A 490 -26.39 -2.45 15.10
N LEU A 491 -25.34 -3.12 14.63
CA LEU A 491 -25.25 -3.96 13.44
C LEU A 491 -25.33 -5.44 13.83
N ALA A 492 -25.54 -6.31 12.83
CA ALA A 492 -25.65 -7.76 13.00
C ALA A 492 -24.45 -8.39 13.73
N THR A 493 -23.25 -7.83 13.60
CA THR A 493 -22.01 -8.32 14.21
C THR A 493 -21.78 -7.83 15.65
N ASP A 494 -22.61 -6.91 16.15
CA ASP A 494 -22.38 -6.26 17.44
C ASP A 494 -22.99 -7.04 18.59
N GLN A 495 -22.31 -7.08 19.73
CA GLN A 495 -22.91 -7.47 21.01
C GLN A 495 -23.43 -6.22 21.71
N VAL A 496 -24.59 -6.29 22.36
CA VAL A 496 -25.18 -5.14 23.07
C VAL A 496 -25.45 -5.46 24.54
N ARG A 497 -25.28 -4.46 25.41
CA ARG A 497 -25.59 -4.45 26.83
C ARG A 497 -26.67 -3.39 27.10
N ILE A 498 -27.86 -3.83 27.46
CA ILE A 498 -29.02 -2.96 27.67
C ILE A 498 -29.17 -2.72 29.17
N GLY A 499 -28.90 -1.48 29.62
CA GLY A 499 -29.11 -0.99 30.98
C GLY A 499 -30.17 0.10 31.10
N HIS A 500 -30.72 0.58 29.97
CA HIS A 500 -31.78 1.58 29.90
C HIS A 500 -33.03 1.04 29.19
N SER A 501 -34.11 1.83 29.16
CA SER A 501 -35.34 1.49 28.43
C SER A 501 -35.20 1.83 26.94
N ILE A 502 -35.08 0.80 26.11
CA ILE A 502 -34.90 0.88 24.66
C ILE A 502 -36.15 0.42 23.93
N THR A 503 -36.55 1.15 22.89
CA THR A 503 -37.70 0.81 22.04
C THR A 503 -37.26 0.51 20.61
N VAL A 504 -37.74 -0.59 20.03
CA VAL A 504 -37.63 -0.87 18.59
C VAL A 504 -38.91 -0.39 17.92
N GLY A 505 -38.77 0.51 16.93
CA GLY A 505 -39.90 1.13 16.23
C GLY A 505 -40.83 0.12 15.55
N ALA A 506 -42.11 0.50 15.36
CA ALA A 506 -43.11 -0.38 14.74
C ALA A 506 -42.68 -0.81 13.33
N GLY A 507 -42.83 -2.11 13.02
CA GLY A 507 -42.44 -2.71 11.74
C GLY A 507 -40.92 -2.86 11.52
N ALA A 508 -40.06 -2.38 12.43
CA ALA A 508 -38.61 -2.47 12.25
C ALA A 508 -38.09 -3.87 12.59
N THR A 509 -37.14 -4.36 11.79
CA THR A 509 -36.35 -5.56 12.12
C THR A 509 -34.91 -5.14 12.41
N VAL A 510 -34.42 -5.45 13.61
CA VAL A 510 -33.04 -5.15 14.04
C VAL A 510 -32.26 -6.45 14.28
N GLN A 511 -30.95 -6.43 14.00
CA GLN A 511 -30.07 -7.60 14.02
C GLN A 511 -28.83 -7.31 14.88
N VAL A 512 -28.45 -8.24 15.76
CA VAL A 512 -27.23 -8.17 16.61
C VAL A 512 -26.68 -9.56 16.91
N ALA A 513 -25.40 -9.65 17.26
CA ALA A 513 -24.74 -10.91 17.60
C ALA A 513 -25.16 -11.43 18.98
N LYS A 514 -25.33 -10.51 19.94
CA LYS A 514 -25.71 -10.88 21.32
C LYS A 514 -26.42 -9.72 22.01
N VAL A 515 -27.39 -10.03 22.88
CA VAL A 515 -28.01 -9.07 23.81
C VAL A 515 -27.74 -9.53 25.24
N THR A 516 -27.25 -8.63 26.08
CA THR A 516 -27.07 -8.83 27.53
C THR A 516 -27.87 -7.75 28.26
N TYR A 517 -28.66 -8.12 29.27
CA TYR A 517 -29.37 -7.14 30.10
C TYR A 517 -28.55 -6.82 31.35
N LEU A 518 -28.43 -5.52 31.64
CA LEU A 518 -27.90 -4.98 32.90
C LEU A 518 -29.06 -4.61 33.82
N ASN A 519 -28.78 -4.31 35.08
CA ASN A 519 -29.79 -3.89 36.04
C ASN A 519 -30.54 -2.64 35.52
N GLY A 520 -31.88 -2.68 35.48
CA GLY A 520 -32.73 -1.61 34.92
C GLY A 520 -32.94 -1.63 33.39
N GLY A 521 -32.26 -2.54 32.67
CA GLY A 521 -32.39 -2.67 31.22
C GLY A 521 -33.74 -3.22 30.77
N ARG A 522 -34.38 -2.56 29.81
CA ARG A 522 -35.64 -3.03 29.21
C ARG A 522 -35.62 -2.83 27.70
N LEU A 523 -36.01 -3.85 26.95
CA LEU A 523 -36.22 -3.75 25.50
C LEU A 523 -37.70 -3.91 25.19
N SER A 524 -38.30 -2.93 24.52
CA SER A 524 -39.70 -2.94 24.09
C SER A 524 -39.78 -2.99 22.57
N LEU A 525 -40.46 -4.02 22.04
CA LEU A 525 -40.75 -4.13 20.61
C LEU A 525 -42.14 -3.57 20.35
N LEU A 526 -42.26 -2.53 19.52
CA LEU A 526 -43.57 -2.01 19.10
C LEU A 526 -44.23 -2.93 18.08
N SER A 527 -45.49 -2.64 17.70
CA SER A 527 -46.29 -3.48 16.80
C SER A 527 -45.49 -3.92 15.57
N SER A 528 -45.49 -5.23 15.29
CA SER A 528 -44.77 -5.88 14.16
C SER A 528 -43.23 -5.74 14.13
N ALA A 529 -42.61 -5.16 15.17
CA ALA A 529 -41.16 -5.09 15.28
C ALA A 529 -40.52 -6.46 15.61
N ARG A 530 -39.29 -6.66 15.17
CA ARG A 530 -38.53 -7.91 15.37
C ARG A 530 -37.08 -7.62 15.79
N LEU A 531 -36.58 -8.39 16.74
CA LEU A 531 -35.15 -8.51 17.06
C LEU A 531 -34.68 -9.89 16.58
N LYS A 532 -33.59 -9.94 15.82
CA LYS A 532 -32.95 -11.19 15.37
C LYS A 532 -31.53 -11.28 15.93
N LEU A 533 -31.21 -12.41 16.55
CA LEU A 533 -29.84 -12.74 16.94
C LEU A 533 -29.16 -13.49 15.79
N ILE A 534 -27.98 -13.05 15.39
CA ILE A 534 -27.21 -13.66 14.29
C ILE A 534 -25.89 -14.20 14.87
N PRO A 535 -25.60 -15.51 14.75
CA PRO A 535 -24.38 -16.11 15.30
C PRO A 535 -23.08 -15.49 14.78
#